data_AF-A0A9W8JQL5-F1
#
_entry.id   AF-A0A9W8JQL5-F1
#
_cell.length_a   1.000
_cell.length_b   1.000
_cell.length_c   1.000
_cell.angle_alpha   90.00
_cell.angle_beta   90.00
_cell.angle_gamma   90.00
#
_symmetry.space_group_name_H-M   'P 1'
#
loop_
_entity.id
_entity.type
_entity.pdbx_description
1 polymer ?
#
loop_
_entity_poly.entity_id
_entity_poly.type
_entity_poly.pdbx_seq_one_letter_code
_entity_poly.pdbx_strand_id
1 'polypeptide(L)'
;MRGAALKLGQFMSIQDTHVLPPEIDKIFRRVQDSAHYMPDWQMEQVMTSALGPSWQTNFTHFDRLPFAAASIGQVHTAILSPAVSPTGRPEPVAVKIQFPNIVNSIESDLGYIKLLLTAGKLLPKGLFLDKTIQVMKGELADECDYVREAGFLRAFGTPEYLGADDRYKVPWVWEGSTATVLVMEKVNGFSVGEANVNNLSMRDRNDIATWIIELCLKELFEFRAMQTDPNWTNFLWNPETHQVELVDFGATRTYTKEFMDNWLRLLQTAASGERQACIEWSIKLGYLTGDENEVMLDAHVNSMTLLAAPFKADTPQPFSFGQGTQWSEITAQIRAQIPVMLEHRLTPPPKETYSLNRKLSGAFLLASRLGATIDTKAIWDKVVDKYVFGSP
;
A
#
# COMPACT_ATOMS: atom_id res chain seq x y z
N MET A 1 -13.78 -16.29 -3.27
CA MET A 1 -14.32 -14.94 -2.97
C MET A 1 -13.61 -14.17 -1.86
N ARG A 2 -13.04 -14.78 -0.81
CA ARG A 2 -12.52 -14.03 0.36
C ARG A 2 -11.40 -13.04 0.02
N GLY A 3 -10.36 -13.48 -0.68
CA GLY A 3 -9.24 -12.60 -1.02
C GLY A 3 -9.64 -11.43 -1.91
N ALA A 4 -10.50 -11.69 -2.91
CA ALA A 4 -11.07 -10.63 -3.73
C ALA A 4 -11.93 -9.64 -2.93
N ALA A 5 -12.75 -10.12 -1.98
CA ALA A 5 -13.56 -9.27 -1.12
C ALA A 5 -12.71 -8.45 -0.13
N LEU A 6 -11.65 -9.05 0.44
CA LEU A 6 -10.72 -8.36 1.33
C LEU A 6 -9.94 -7.28 0.59
N LYS A 7 -9.44 -7.58 -0.61
CA LYS A 7 -8.74 -6.59 -1.44
C LYS A 7 -9.66 -5.48 -1.90
N LEU A 8 -10.90 -5.80 -2.27
CA LEU A 8 -11.90 -4.77 -2.58
C LEU A 8 -12.22 -3.91 -1.36
N GLY A 9 -12.37 -4.53 -0.19
CA GLY A 9 -12.52 -3.85 1.09
C GLY A 9 -11.37 -2.88 1.33
N GLN A 10 -10.12 -3.32 1.21
CA GLN A 10 -8.94 -2.46 1.32
C GLN A 10 -8.93 -1.34 0.27
N PHE A 11 -9.21 -1.68 -0.99
CA PHE A 11 -9.26 -0.73 -2.09
C PHE A 11 -10.28 0.39 -1.84
N MET A 12 -11.44 0.06 -1.28
CA MET A 12 -12.54 0.99 -1.02
C MET A 12 -12.43 1.68 0.35
N SER A 13 -11.89 1.00 1.37
CA SER A 13 -11.76 1.47 2.76
C SER A 13 -10.78 2.63 2.90
N ILE A 14 -9.68 2.62 2.15
CA ILE A 14 -8.67 3.69 2.20
C ILE A 14 -9.08 4.94 1.43
N GLN A 15 -10.07 4.83 0.53
CA GLN A 15 -10.70 6.01 -0.08
C GLN A 15 -11.81 6.63 0.79
N ASP A 16 -11.80 6.32 2.09
CA ASP A 16 -12.78 6.60 3.14
C ASP A 16 -13.80 5.50 3.42
N THR A 17 -13.85 5.19 4.71
CA THR A 17 -14.88 4.51 5.52
C THR A 17 -16.34 4.93 5.25
N HIS A 18 -16.59 5.88 4.34
CA HIS A 18 -17.90 6.48 4.07
C HIS A 18 -18.31 6.51 2.59
N VAL A 19 -17.45 6.04 1.65
CA VAL A 19 -17.89 5.83 0.26
C VAL A 19 -18.83 4.62 0.19
N LEU A 20 -18.61 3.65 1.07
CA LEU A 20 -19.47 2.50 1.26
C LEU A 20 -20.48 2.77 2.39
N PRO A 21 -21.74 2.32 2.24
CA PRO A 21 -22.70 2.31 3.35
C PRO A 21 -22.10 1.63 4.60
N PRO A 22 -22.35 2.15 5.82
CA PRO A 22 -21.77 1.61 7.06
C PRO A 22 -22.00 0.11 7.29
N GLU A 23 -23.11 -0.43 6.76
CA GLU A 23 -23.45 -1.85 6.79
C GLU A 23 -22.47 -2.69 5.96
N ILE A 24 -22.02 -2.15 4.82
CA ILE A 24 -21.07 -2.80 3.92
C ILE A 24 -19.65 -2.73 4.48
N ASP A 25 -19.24 -1.59 5.03
CA ASP A 25 -17.94 -1.45 5.73
C ASP A 25 -17.82 -2.48 6.87
N LYS A 26 -18.87 -2.65 7.67
CA LYS A 26 -18.93 -3.69 8.72
C LYS A 26 -18.78 -5.11 8.17
N ILE A 27 -19.35 -5.41 7.00
CA ILE A 27 -19.22 -6.73 6.36
C ILE A 27 -17.77 -6.94 5.89
N PHE A 28 -17.14 -5.96 5.25
CA PHE A 28 -15.74 -6.07 4.82
C PHE A 28 -14.79 -6.23 6.00
N ARG A 29 -14.98 -5.45 7.07
CA ARG A 29 -14.22 -5.63 8.32
C ARG A 29 -14.42 -7.02 8.92
N ARG A 30 -15.66 -7.54 8.93
CA ARG A 30 -15.91 -8.90 9.41
C ARG A 30 -15.22 -9.96 8.55
N VAL A 31 -15.18 -9.80 7.23
CA VAL A 31 -14.45 -10.70 6.32
C VAL A 31 -12.94 -10.61 6.56
N GLN A 32 -12.42 -9.42 6.87
CA GLN A 32 -11.02 -9.20 7.26
C GLN A 32 -10.67 -9.85 8.59
N ASP A 33 -11.54 -9.72 9.60
CA ASP A 33 -11.33 -10.25 10.95
C ASP A 33 -11.61 -11.76 11.07
N SER A 34 -12.39 -12.33 10.16
CA SER A 34 -12.76 -13.75 10.15
C SER A 34 -11.79 -14.63 9.34
N ALA A 35 -10.51 -14.57 9.69
CA ALA A 35 -9.48 -15.45 9.12
C ALA A 35 -9.74 -16.92 9.53
N HIS A 36 -10.53 -17.64 8.74
CA HIS A 36 -10.57 -19.10 8.81
C HIS A 36 -9.41 -19.61 7.94
N TYR A 37 -8.41 -20.17 8.61
CA TYR A 37 -7.22 -20.75 7.99
C TYR A 37 -7.55 -21.87 7.02
N MET A 38 -6.70 -22.03 6.00
CA MET A 38 -6.78 -23.19 5.12
C MET A 38 -6.57 -24.46 5.96
N PRO A 39 -7.36 -25.51 5.74
CA PRO A 39 -7.10 -26.80 6.36
C PRO A 39 -5.70 -27.31 6.03
N ASP A 40 -5.10 -28.02 6.97
CA ASP A 40 -3.74 -28.57 6.85
C ASP A 40 -3.51 -29.39 5.57
N TRP A 41 -4.51 -30.15 5.12
CA TRP A 41 -4.42 -30.92 3.88
C TRP A 41 -4.29 -30.05 2.62
N GLN A 42 -4.89 -28.86 2.59
CA GLN A 42 -4.72 -27.91 1.48
C GLN A 42 -3.33 -27.31 1.50
N MET A 43 -2.83 -26.97 2.69
CA MET A 43 -1.46 -26.46 2.87
C MET A 43 -0.44 -27.47 2.36
N GLU A 44 -0.58 -28.74 2.77
CA GLU A 44 0.27 -29.84 2.31
C GLU A 44 0.24 -30.02 0.79
N GLN A 45 -0.95 -29.90 0.16
CA GLN A 45 -1.08 -29.99 -1.29
C GLN A 45 -0.30 -28.86 -2.00
N VAL A 46 -0.40 -27.62 -1.51
CA VAL A 46 0.31 -26.47 -2.09
C VAL A 46 1.81 -26.63 -1.89
N MET A 47 2.26 -26.97 -0.68
CA MET A 47 3.68 -27.18 -0.36
C MET A 47 4.29 -28.31 -1.17
N THR A 48 3.60 -29.45 -1.29
CA THR A 48 4.06 -30.59 -2.10
C THR A 48 4.16 -30.23 -3.58
N SER A 49 3.21 -29.46 -4.11
CA SER A 49 3.21 -29.04 -5.51
C SER A 49 4.32 -28.02 -5.80
N ALA A 50 4.57 -27.11 -4.87
CA ALA A 50 5.54 -26.02 -5.02
C ALA A 50 6.98 -26.47 -4.78
N LEU A 51 7.22 -27.19 -3.68
CA LEU A 51 8.55 -27.52 -3.17
C LEU A 51 8.89 -29.02 -3.29
N GLY A 52 7.95 -29.84 -3.80
CA GLY A 52 8.10 -31.29 -3.97
C GLY A 52 7.63 -32.11 -2.76
N PRO A 53 7.55 -33.45 -2.90
CA PRO A 53 7.00 -34.35 -1.89
C PRO A 53 7.85 -34.48 -0.62
N SER A 54 9.08 -33.95 -0.64
CA SER A 54 10.00 -33.96 0.51
C SER A 54 10.26 -32.55 1.04
N TRP A 55 9.33 -31.61 0.80
CA TRP A 55 9.50 -30.20 1.18
C TRP A 55 9.85 -30.02 2.66
N GLN A 56 9.38 -30.91 3.54
CA GLN A 56 9.64 -30.85 4.97
C GLN A 56 11.15 -30.95 5.28
N THR A 57 11.94 -31.59 4.42
CA THR A 57 13.41 -31.68 4.58
C THR A 57 14.12 -30.33 4.47
N ASN A 58 13.48 -29.34 3.85
CA ASN A 58 13.99 -27.97 3.77
C ASN A 58 13.94 -27.26 5.14
N PHE A 59 13.17 -27.77 6.10
CA PHE A 59 12.93 -27.14 7.39
C PHE A 59 13.32 -28.06 8.55
N THR A 60 13.94 -27.52 9.60
CA THR A 60 14.13 -28.25 10.87
C THR A 60 12.89 -28.20 11.75
N HIS A 61 12.06 -27.17 11.57
CA HIS A 61 10.77 -27.00 12.23
C HIS A 61 9.81 -26.25 11.31
N PHE A 62 8.53 -26.62 11.32
CA PHE A 62 7.47 -25.92 10.60
C PHE A 62 6.19 -25.94 11.43
N ASP A 63 5.68 -24.76 11.79
CA ASP A 63 4.41 -24.65 12.50
C ASP A 63 3.25 -24.77 11.52
N ARG A 64 2.43 -25.81 11.69
CA ARG A 64 1.24 -26.03 10.86
C ARG A 64 0.12 -25.04 11.16
N LEU A 65 0.14 -24.39 12.32
CA LEU A 65 -0.80 -23.31 12.62
C LEU A 65 -0.26 -22.00 12.05
N PRO A 66 -0.95 -21.35 11.10
CA PRO A 66 -0.53 -20.04 10.64
C PRO A 66 -0.71 -19.00 11.75
N PHE A 67 0.21 -18.04 11.82
CA PHE A 67 0.16 -16.96 12.81
C PHE A 67 -0.43 -15.66 12.24
N ALA A 68 -0.51 -15.55 10.90
CA ALA A 68 -1.08 -14.40 10.23
C ALA A 68 -1.85 -14.82 8.96
N ALA A 69 -2.89 -14.06 8.63
CA ALA A 69 -3.59 -14.14 7.36
C ALA A 69 -3.00 -13.14 6.36
N ALA A 70 -2.89 -13.54 5.10
CA ALA A 70 -2.55 -12.65 3.99
C ALA A 70 -3.80 -12.43 3.10
N SER A 71 -3.76 -11.45 2.19
CA SER A 71 -4.88 -11.14 1.30
C SER A 71 -5.38 -12.36 0.51
N ILE A 72 -4.44 -13.17 0.01
CA ILE A 72 -4.70 -14.33 -0.87
C ILE A 72 -4.10 -15.63 -0.34
N GLY A 73 -3.71 -15.68 0.93
CA GLY A 73 -2.99 -16.81 1.51
C GLY A 73 -2.88 -16.74 3.03
N GLN A 74 -1.93 -17.48 3.59
CA GLN A 74 -1.63 -17.51 5.02
C GLN A 74 -0.12 -17.61 5.28
N VAL A 75 0.31 -17.21 6.48
CA VAL A 75 1.72 -17.15 6.84
C VAL A 75 2.03 -18.05 8.03
N HIS A 76 3.04 -18.90 7.87
CA HIS A 76 3.52 -19.84 8.88
C HIS A 76 4.90 -19.43 9.40
N THR A 77 5.18 -19.79 10.65
CA THR A 77 6.54 -19.73 11.18
C THR A 77 7.24 -21.06 10.92
N ALA A 78 8.49 -20.99 10.45
CA ALA A 78 9.33 -22.18 10.28
C ALA A 78 10.79 -21.85 10.59
N ILE A 79 11.63 -22.88 10.61
CA ILE A 79 13.09 -22.77 10.71
C ILE A 79 13.68 -23.49 9.50
N LEU A 80 14.36 -22.76 8.62
CA LEU A 80 15.07 -23.37 7.48
C LEU A 80 16.19 -24.26 7.97
N SER A 81 16.39 -25.38 7.28
CA SER A 81 17.49 -26.29 7.60
C SER A 81 18.84 -25.71 7.16
N PRO A 82 19.94 -26.05 7.86
CA PRO A 82 21.29 -25.63 7.48
C PRO A 82 21.67 -25.95 6.04
N ALA A 83 21.12 -27.04 5.48
CA ALA A 83 21.47 -27.53 4.14
C ALA A 83 21.01 -26.59 3.01
N VAL A 84 19.95 -25.82 3.24
CA VAL A 84 19.36 -24.92 2.23
C VAL A 84 19.34 -23.46 2.68
N SER A 85 19.73 -23.19 3.93
CA SER A 85 19.80 -21.85 4.49
C SER A 85 20.94 -21.03 3.86
N PRO A 86 20.73 -19.74 3.56
CA PRO A 86 21.77 -18.87 3.00
C PRO A 86 22.99 -18.71 3.93
N THR A 87 22.82 -18.92 5.24
CA THR A 87 23.90 -18.77 6.23
C THR A 87 24.60 -20.10 6.57
N GLY A 88 24.11 -21.23 6.05
CA GLY A 88 24.57 -22.57 6.43
C GLY A 88 24.19 -22.96 7.86
N ARG A 89 23.26 -22.25 8.50
CA ARG A 89 22.77 -22.49 9.87
C ARG A 89 21.24 -22.53 9.88
N PRO A 90 20.59 -23.03 10.95
CA PRO A 90 19.15 -22.93 11.06
C PRO A 90 18.72 -21.47 11.16
N GLU A 91 17.81 -21.03 10.30
CA GLU A 91 17.34 -19.64 10.25
C GLU A 91 15.82 -19.56 10.44
N PRO A 92 15.31 -18.68 11.31
CA PRO A 92 13.88 -18.47 11.45
C PRO A 92 13.32 -17.77 10.21
N VAL A 93 12.23 -18.31 9.67
CA VAL A 93 11.58 -17.81 8.45
C VAL A 93 10.07 -17.67 8.58
N ALA A 94 9.52 -16.74 7.82
CA ALA A 94 8.09 -16.64 7.55
C ALA A 94 7.81 -17.29 6.19
N VAL A 95 6.84 -18.22 6.15
CA VAL A 95 6.44 -18.96 4.95
C VAL A 95 5.04 -18.51 4.54
N LYS A 96 4.94 -17.66 3.51
CA LYS A 96 3.68 -17.23 2.89
C LYS A 96 3.24 -18.29 1.89
N ILE A 97 2.02 -18.82 2.07
CA ILE A 97 1.44 -19.88 1.24
C ILE A 97 0.14 -19.37 0.63
N GLN A 98 0.02 -19.42 -0.69
CA GLN A 98 -1.20 -19.00 -1.38
C GLN A 98 -2.35 -19.98 -1.18
N PHE A 99 -3.58 -19.47 -1.19
CA PHE A 99 -4.76 -20.34 -1.25
C PHE A 99 -4.83 -21.08 -2.59
N PRO A 100 -5.26 -22.36 -2.60
CA PRO A 100 -5.32 -23.15 -3.83
C PRO A 100 -6.28 -22.50 -4.83
N ASN A 101 -5.89 -22.49 -6.10
CA ASN A 101 -6.72 -22.01 -7.23
C ASN A 101 -7.18 -20.54 -7.14
N ILE A 102 -6.56 -19.71 -6.29
CA ILE A 102 -6.98 -18.31 -6.13
C ILE A 102 -6.90 -17.52 -7.44
N VAL A 103 -5.83 -17.71 -8.22
CA VAL A 103 -5.65 -17.08 -9.55
C VAL A 103 -6.82 -17.38 -10.48
N ASN A 104 -7.27 -18.64 -10.51
CA ASN A 104 -8.36 -19.10 -11.37
C ASN A 104 -9.73 -18.59 -10.90
N SER A 105 -9.87 -18.19 -9.63
CA SER A 105 -11.14 -17.70 -9.07
C SER A 105 -11.28 -16.18 -9.13
N ILE A 106 -10.22 -15.40 -9.39
CA ILE A 106 -10.26 -13.93 -9.37
C ILE A 106 -11.41 -13.39 -10.24
N GLU A 107 -11.54 -13.88 -11.47
CA GLU A 107 -12.55 -13.38 -12.41
C GLU A 107 -13.98 -13.66 -11.95
N SER A 108 -14.25 -14.90 -11.54
CA SER A 108 -15.56 -15.29 -11.03
C SER A 108 -15.89 -14.57 -9.72
N ASP A 109 -14.91 -14.45 -8.81
CA ASP A 109 -15.07 -13.79 -7.52
C ASP A 109 -15.42 -12.30 -7.69
N LEU A 110 -14.69 -11.59 -8.56
CA LEU A 110 -14.98 -10.19 -8.89
C LEU A 110 -16.32 -10.04 -9.61
N GLY A 111 -16.69 -11.02 -10.46
CA GLY A 111 -18.01 -11.08 -11.10
C GLY A 111 -19.16 -11.17 -10.09
N TYR A 112 -19.04 -12.02 -9.06
CA TYR A 112 -20.04 -12.13 -8.00
C TYR A 112 -20.13 -10.86 -7.15
N ILE A 113 -18.99 -10.26 -6.81
CA ILE A 113 -18.95 -8.97 -6.10
C ILE A 113 -19.69 -7.89 -6.90
N LYS A 114 -19.43 -7.81 -8.21
CA LYS A 114 -20.11 -6.87 -9.11
C LYS A 114 -21.62 -7.04 -9.07
N LEU A 115 -22.08 -8.29 -9.16
CA LEU A 115 -23.49 -8.63 -9.13
C LEU A 115 -24.14 -8.19 -7.80
N LEU A 116 -23.50 -8.44 -6.67
CA LEU A 116 -24.00 -8.06 -5.35
C LEU A 116 -24.11 -6.54 -5.19
N LEU A 117 -23.08 -5.80 -5.60
CA LEU A 117 -23.06 -4.34 -5.50
C LEU A 117 -24.11 -3.67 -6.41
N THR A 118 -24.29 -4.21 -7.62
CA THR A 118 -25.27 -3.69 -8.59
C THR A 118 -26.71 -4.04 -8.20
N ALA A 119 -26.96 -5.28 -7.76
CA ALA A 119 -28.28 -5.72 -7.31
C ALA A 119 -28.75 -4.96 -6.05
N GLY A 120 -27.82 -4.61 -5.16
CA GLY A 120 -28.13 -3.84 -3.96
C GLY A 120 -28.50 -2.38 -4.20
N LYS A 121 -28.26 -1.82 -5.41
CA LYS A 121 -28.31 -0.36 -5.67
C LYS A 121 -27.45 0.46 -4.69
N LEU A 122 -26.41 -0.14 -4.13
CA LEU A 122 -25.57 0.41 -3.07
C LEU A 122 -24.41 1.28 -3.61
N LEU A 123 -24.36 1.51 -4.92
CA LEU A 123 -23.25 2.19 -5.58
C LEU A 123 -23.59 3.66 -5.88
N PRO A 124 -22.69 4.61 -5.57
CA PRO A 124 -22.82 6.00 -6.01
C PRO A 124 -22.87 6.09 -7.54
N LYS A 125 -23.70 6.99 -8.07
CA LYS A 125 -23.61 7.38 -9.48
C LYS A 125 -22.21 7.96 -9.75
N GLY A 126 -21.58 7.58 -10.87
CA GLY A 126 -20.24 8.06 -11.24
C GLY A 126 -19.07 7.20 -10.74
N LEU A 127 -19.31 6.16 -9.93
CA LEU A 127 -18.30 5.12 -9.70
C LEU A 127 -18.15 4.32 -11.00
N PHE A 128 -17.03 4.47 -11.71
CA PHE A 128 -16.70 3.69 -12.92
C PHE A 128 -16.38 2.23 -12.53
N LEU A 129 -17.37 1.51 -12.00
CA LEU A 129 -17.24 0.19 -11.37
C LEU A 129 -16.50 -0.81 -12.26
N ASP A 130 -16.81 -0.82 -13.56
CA ASP A 130 -16.18 -1.72 -14.52
C ASP A 130 -14.67 -1.49 -14.61
N LYS A 131 -14.24 -0.23 -14.65
CA LYS A 131 -12.82 0.12 -14.66
C LYS A 131 -12.17 -0.17 -13.31
N THR A 132 -12.85 0.10 -12.20
CA THR A 132 -12.37 -0.27 -10.85
C THR A 132 -12.12 -1.77 -10.73
N ILE A 133 -13.07 -2.59 -11.20
CA ILE A 133 -12.94 -4.06 -11.20
C ILE A 133 -11.78 -4.50 -12.11
N GLN A 134 -11.59 -3.89 -13.28
CA GLN A 134 -10.46 -4.21 -14.15
C GLN A 134 -9.11 -3.89 -13.49
N VAL A 135 -8.99 -2.72 -12.85
CA VAL A 135 -7.77 -2.37 -12.10
C VAL A 135 -7.51 -3.38 -10.98
N MET A 136 -8.55 -3.74 -10.23
CA MET A 136 -8.47 -4.72 -9.14
C MET A 136 -8.10 -6.13 -9.61
N LYS A 137 -8.63 -6.56 -10.76
CA LYS A 137 -8.23 -7.84 -11.38
C LYS A 137 -6.73 -7.87 -11.62
N GLY A 138 -6.16 -6.76 -12.11
CA GLY A 138 -4.72 -6.61 -12.28
C GLY A 138 -3.96 -6.62 -10.95
N GLU A 139 -4.41 -5.87 -9.94
CA GLU A 139 -3.76 -5.86 -8.62
C GLU A 139 -3.77 -7.25 -7.95
N LEU A 140 -4.89 -7.97 -7.99
CA LEU A 140 -4.99 -9.33 -7.45
C LEU A 140 -4.12 -10.32 -8.21
N ALA A 141 -4.03 -10.21 -9.53
CA ALA A 141 -3.15 -11.07 -10.33
C ALA A 141 -1.68 -10.87 -9.96
N ASP A 142 -1.26 -9.61 -9.79
CA ASP A 142 0.10 -9.26 -9.38
C ASP A 142 0.45 -9.75 -7.96
N GLU A 143 -0.52 -9.75 -7.04
CA GLU A 143 -0.35 -10.31 -5.69
C GLU A 143 -0.21 -11.84 -5.69
N CYS A 144 -0.81 -12.51 -6.66
CA CYS A 144 -0.68 -13.96 -6.82
C CYS A 144 0.65 -14.39 -7.45
N ASP A 145 1.53 -13.45 -7.80
CA ASP A 145 2.86 -13.76 -8.31
C ASP A 145 3.92 -13.53 -7.22
N TYR A 146 4.21 -14.58 -6.45
CA TYR A 146 5.23 -14.53 -5.40
C TYR A 146 6.67 -14.48 -5.93
N VAL A 147 6.91 -14.84 -7.19
CA VAL A 147 8.24 -14.63 -7.82
C VAL A 147 8.48 -13.14 -8.02
N ARG A 148 7.44 -12.44 -8.48
CA ARG A 148 7.46 -10.98 -8.63
C ARG A 148 7.62 -10.28 -7.28
N GLU A 149 6.88 -10.69 -6.24
CA GLU A 149 7.06 -10.16 -4.88
C GLU A 149 8.50 -10.40 -4.37
N ALA A 150 9.02 -11.62 -4.52
CA ALA A 150 10.40 -11.95 -4.16
C ALA A 150 11.43 -11.07 -4.89
N GLY A 151 11.19 -10.74 -6.16
CA GLY A 151 12.02 -9.83 -6.94
C GLY A 151 12.08 -8.42 -6.32
N PHE A 152 10.94 -7.89 -5.88
CA PHE A 152 10.89 -6.60 -5.20
C PHE A 152 11.53 -6.63 -3.81
N LEU A 153 11.30 -7.68 -3.00
CA LEU A 153 12.00 -7.86 -1.72
C LEU A 153 13.52 -7.81 -1.91
N ARG A 154 14.05 -8.54 -2.90
CA ARG A 154 15.49 -8.50 -3.22
C ARG A 154 15.94 -7.11 -3.67
N ALA A 155 15.21 -6.46 -4.57
CA ALA A 155 15.55 -5.12 -5.07
C ALA A 155 15.57 -4.08 -3.94
N PHE A 156 14.53 -4.03 -3.11
CA PHE A 156 14.45 -3.10 -1.98
C PHE A 156 15.51 -3.39 -0.90
N GLY A 157 15.93 -4.65 -0.76
CA GLY A 157 17.04 -5.03 0.14
C GLY A 157 18.44 -4.65 -0.37
N THR A 158 18.59 -4.16 -1.60
CA THR A 158 19.89 -3.72 -2.11
C THR A 158 20.31 -2.34 -1.56
N PRO A 159 21.62 -2.03 -1.49
CA PRO A 159 22.11 -0.71 -1.07
C PRO A 159 21.57 0.46 -1.89
N GLU A 160 21.22 0.24 -3.16
CA GLU A 160 20.64 1.25 -4.05
C GLU A 160 19.23 1.68 -3.63
N TYR A 161 18.52 0.85 -2.88
CA TYR A 161 17.20 1.14 -2.34
C TYR A 161 17.26 1.41 -0.83
N LEU A 162 17.00 0.38 0.00
CA LEU A 162 16.93 0.51 1.46
C LEU A 162 18.04 -0.24 2.20
N GLY A 163 18.81 -1.09 1.52
CA GLY A 163 19.80 -1.96 2.16
C GLY A 163 20.97 -1.22 2.83
N ALA A 164 21.17 0.07 2.53
CA ALA A 164 22.17 0.93 3.17
C ALA A 164 21.58 1.89 4.22
N ASP A 165 20.27 1.84 4.45
CA ASP A 165 19.57 2.72 5.38
C ASP A 165 19.17 1.93 6.63
N ASP A 166 19.97 2.07 7.69
CA ASP A 166 19.84 1.30 8.95
C ASP A 166 18.47 1.48 9.64
N ARG A 167 17.65 2.46 9.23
CA ARG A 167 16.29 2.67 9.73
C ARG A 167 15.30 1.63 9.22
N TYR A 168 15.60 0.95 8.10
CA TYR A 168 14.70 -0.01 7.48
C TYR A 168 15.30 -1.41 7.47
N LYS A 169 14.42 -2.41 7.55
CA LYS A 169 14.77 -3.82 7.40
C LYS A 169 13.89 -4.44 6.32
N VAL A 170 14.51 -4.94 5.27
CA VAL A 170 13.84 -5.76 4.24
C VAL A 170 14.29 -7.20 4.43
N PRO A 171 13.38 -8.16 4.69
CA PRO A 171 13.69 -9.58 4.82
C PRO A 171 14.43 -10.12 3.59
N TRP A 172 15.48 -10.91 3.80
CA TRP A 172 16.02 -11.69 2.69
C TRP A 172 15.03 -12.77 2.25
N VAL A 173 15.14 -13.19 0.98
CA VAL A 173 14.27 -14.22 0.37
C VAL A 173 15.07 -15.50 0.14
N TRP A 174 14.49 -16.64 0.49
CA TRP A 174 15.09 -17.94 0.21
C TRP A 174 14.97 -18.28 -1.28
N GLU A 175 16.07 -18.75 -1.88
CA GLU A 175 16.12 -19.12 -3.31
C GLU A 175 15.18 -20.27 -3.70
N GLY A 176 14.75 -21.09 -2.74
CA GLY A 176 13.73 -22.12 -2.98
C GLY A 176 12.30 -21.59 -3.04
N SER A 177 12.08 -20.27 -2.93
CA SER A 177 10.75 -19.66 -3.10
C SER A 177 10.22 -19.83 -4.52
N THR A 178 8.90 -19.94 -4.65
CA THR A 178 8.19 -20.26 -5.90
C THR A 178 7.04 -19.29 -6.13
N ALA A 179 6.29 -19.48 -7.21
CA ALA A 179 5.12 -18.65 -7.53
C ALA A 179 3.97 -18.74 -6.51
N THR A 180 3.91 -19.80 -5.70
CA THR A 180 2.81 -20.04 -4.75
C THR A 180 3.25 -20.17 -3.29
N VAL A 181 4.57 -20.27 -3.04
CA VAL A 181 5.17 -20.33 -1.71
C VAL A 181 6.36 -19.37 -1.64
N LEU A 182 6.27 -18.35 -0.81
CA LEU A 182 7.34 -17.37 -0.56
C LEU A 182 7.91 -17.58 0.84
N VAL A 183 9.21 -17.85 0.92
CA VAL A 183 9.93 -18.03 2.18
C VAL A 183 10.90 -16.88 2.36
N MET A 184 10.77 -16.14 3.46
CA MET A 184 11.59 -14.97 3.76
C MET A 184 12.03 -14.98 5.22
N GLU A 185 13.07 -14.20 5.55
CA GLU A 185 13.52 -13.97 6.92
C GLU A 185 12.35 -13.64 7.84
N LYS A 186 12.28 -14.30 9.00
CA LYS A 186 11.30 -13.92 10.03
C LYS A 186 11.81 -12.69 10.77
N VAL A 187 11.00 -11.65 10.75
CA VAL A 187 11.24 -10.43 11.52
C VAL A 187 10.35 -10.40 12.79
N ASN A 188 10.63 -9.50 13.72
CA ASN A 188 10.04 -9.53 15.07
C ASN A 188 9.34 -8.24 15.49
N GLY A 189 9.22 -7.26 14.60
CA GLY A 189 8.45 -6.04 14.83
C GLY A 189 6.95 -6.31 14.93
N PHE A 190 6.23 -5.33 15.46
CA PHE A 190 4.78 -5.35 15.53
C PHE A 190 4.15 -4.38 14.53
N SER A 191 2.97 -4.73 14.05
CA SER A 191 2.20 -3.92 13.10
C SER A 191 1.97 -2.48 13.60
N VAL A 192 2.40 -1.50 12.81
CA VAL A 192 2.10 -0.07 13.07
C VAL A 192 0.63 0.27 12.77
N GLY A 193 -0.08 -0.63 12.07
CA GLY A 193 -1.50 -0.54 11.79
C GLY A 193 -2.42 -1.03 12.93
N GLU A 194 -1.89 -1.49 14.06
CA GLU A 194 -2.67 -2.10 15.15
C GLU A 194 -2.73 -1.25 16.43
N ALA A 195 -3.52 -1.71 17.43
CA ALA A 195 -3.84 -0.97 18.65
C ALA A 195 -2.64 -0.70 19.58
N ASN A 196 -1.51 -1.38 19.35
CA ASN A 196 -0.29 -1.24 20.16
C ASN A 196 0.45 0.09 19.95
N VAL A 197 0.08 0.86 18.93
CA VAL A 197 0.59 2.22 18.69
C VAL A 197 0.41 3.13 19.91
N ASN A 198 -0.65 2.94 20.70
CA ASN A 198 -0.89 3.77 21.88
C ASN A 198 0.15 3.58 22.99
N ASN A 199 0.91 2.48 22.96
CA ASN A 199 1.99 2.22 23.91
C ASN A 199 3.35 2.78 23.44
N LEU A 200 3.44 3.24 22.19
CA LEU A 200 4.65 3.86 21.67
C LEU A 200 4.89 5.21 22.32
N SER A 201 6.17 5.51 22.57
CA SER A 201 6.59 6.84 22.97
C SER A 201 6.29 7.85 21.85
N MET A 202 6.06 9.12 22.19
CA MET A 202 5.84 10.15 21.19
C MET A 202 7.01 10.27 20.20
N ARG A 203 8.23 9.97 20.66
CA ARG A 203 9.42 9.89 19.81
C ARG A 203 9.28 8.81 18.75
N ASP A 204 8.97 7.57 19.13
CA ASP A 204 8.82 6.46 18.18
C ASP A 204 7.70 6.74 17.17
N ARG A 205 6.60 7.33 17.62
CA ARG A 205 5.50 7.73 16.74
C ARG A 205 5.93 8.76 15.69
N ASN A 206 6.71 9.76 16.11
CA ASN A 206 7.27 10.75 15.20
C ASN A 206 8.31 10.14 14.25
N ASP A 207 9.17 9.25 14.74
CA ASP A 207 10.18 8.56 13.94
C ASP A 207 9.51 7.69 12.87
N ILE A 208 8.55 6.84 13.25
CA ILE A 208 7.77 6.00 12.32
C ILE A 208 7.08 6.86 11.26
N ALA A 209 6.37 7.93 11.67
CA ALA A 209 5.67 8.81 10.72
C ALA A 209 6.63 9.51 9.76
N THR A 210 7.75 10.03 10.29
CA THR A 210 8.81 10.68 9.51
C THR A 210 9.37 9.71 8.48
N TRP A 211 9.73 8.50 8.90
CA TRP A 211 10.37 7.51 8.04
C TRP A 211 9.40 6.97 6.99
N ILE A 212 8.14 6.71 7.33
CA ILE A 212 7.16 6.23 6.34
C ILE A 212 6.83 7.30 5.29
N ILE A 213 6.74 8.57 5.68
CA ILE A 213 6.53 9.66 4.71
C ILE A 213 7.78 9.87 3.86
N GLU A 214 8.98 9.82 4.44
CA GLU A 214 10.24 9.88 3.69
C GLU A 214 10.34 8.72 2.70
N LEU A 215 10.06 7.48 3.14
CA LEU A 215 10.03 6.28 2.31
C LEU A 215 9.06 6.46 1.15
N CYS A 216 7.84 6.93 1.41
CA CYS A 216 6.85 7.20 0.38
C CYS A 216 7.39 8.18 -0.68
N LEU A 217 8.12 9.22 -0.28
CA LEU A 217 8.72 10.17 -1.23
C LEU A 217 9.90 9.56 -1.99
N LYS A 218 10.75 8.76 -1.34
CA LYS A 218 11.87 8.04 -1.99
C LYS A 218 11.35 7.03 -3.01
N GLU A 219 10.33 6.26 -2.66
CA GLU A 219 9.65 5.31 -3.56
C GLU A 219 9.18 5.98 -4.87
N LEU A 220 8.76 7.24 -4.79
CA LEU A 220 8.28 8.02 -5.92
C LEU A 220 9.42 8.64 -6.72
N PHE A 221 10.27 9.40 -6.05
CA PHE A 221 11.17 10.35 -6.70
C PHE A 221 12.59 9.84 -6.84
N GLU A 222 12.99 8.86 -6.03
CA GLU A 222 14.33 8.27 -6.09
C GLU A 222 14.27 6.90 -6.81
N PHE A 223 13.41 6.03 -6.32
CA PHE A 223 13.32 4.63 -6.74
C PHE A 223 12.43 4.43 -7.97
N ARG A 224 11.40 5.27 -8.11
CA ARG A 224 10.27 5.10 -9.05
C ARG A 224 9.68 3.69 -8.96
N ALA A 225 9.74 3.10 -7.77
CA ALA A 225 9.19 1.81 -7.42
C ALA A 225 8.57 1.96 -6.04
N MET A 226 7.27 1.73 -5.94
CA MET A 226 6.50 1.98 -4.73
C MET A 226 5.71 0.76 -4.34
N GLN A 227 5.76 0.39 -3.07
CA GLN A 227 4.80 -0.51 -2.46
C GLN A 227 3.46 0.22 -2.31
N THR A 228 2.50 -0.10 -3.17
CA THR A 228 1.24 0.64 -3.25
C THR A 228 0.15 0.10 -2.33
N ASP A 229 0.46 -0.90 -1.52
CA ASP A 229 -0.47 -1.45 -0.55
C ASP A 229 -0.73 -0.40 0.55
N PRO A 230 -1.98 0.02 0.74
CA PRO A 230 -2.35 0.96 1.80
C PRO A 230 -2.44 0.32 3.19
N ASN A 231 -2.25 -1.00 3.30
CA ASN A 231 -2.37 -1.71 4.55
C ASN A 231 -1.11 -1.58 5.40
N TRP A 232 -1.16 -0.67 6.38
CA TRP A 232 -0.08 -0.43 7.34
C TRP A 232 0.15 -1.59 8.31
N THR A 233 -0.63 -2.68 8.28
CA THR A 233 -0.31 -3.88 9.06
C THR A 233 0.93 -4.63 8.55
N ASN A 234 1.34 -4.36 7.32
CA ASN A 234 2.54 -4.95 6.71
C ASN A 234 3.82 -4.13 6.97
N PHE A 235 3.70 -3.04 7.73
CA PHE A 235 4.82 -2.23 8.21
C PHE A 235 5.00 -2.53 9.68
N LEU A 236 6.13 -3.11 10.06
CA LEU A 236 6.35 -3.58 11.41
C LEU A 236 7.37 -2.67 12.09
N TRP A 237 7.06 -2.21 13.29
CA TRP A 237 8.00 -1.47 14.11
C TRP A 237 8.72 -2.41 15.06
N ASN A 238 10.05 -2.39 15.01
CA ASN A 238 10.90 -3.12 15.94
C ASN A 238 11.52 -2.14 16.95
N PRO A 239 11.04 -2.11 18.21
CA PRO A 239 11.56 -1.20 19.22
C PRO A 239 12.94 -1.59 19.74
N GLU A 240 13.37 -2.84 19.56
CA GLU A 240 14.68 -3.31 20.02
C GLU A 240 15.79 -2.84 19.08
N THR A 241 15.55 -2.91 17.77
CA THR A 241 16.50 -2.46 16.75
C THR A 241 16.29 -1.02 16.31
N HIS A 242 15.15 -0.42 16.67
CA HIS A 242 14.71 0.92 16.23
C HIS A 242 14.56 1.00 14.70
N GLN A 243 13.90 -0.01 14.12
CA GLN A 243 13.73 -0.15 12.66
C GLN A 243 12.27 -0.31 12.24
N VAL A 244 11.97 0.15 11.02
CA VAL A 244 10.75 -0.21 10.29
C VAL A 244 11.06 -1.40 9.38
N GLU A 245 10.43 -2.53 9.66
CA GLU A 245 10.56 -3.76 8.89
C GLU A 245 9.44 -3.86 7.84
N LEU A 246 9.81 -4.11 6.58
CA LEU A 246 8.93 -4.10 5.42
C LEU A 246 8.77 -5.52 4.88
N VAL A 247 7.58 -6.12 5.03
CA VAL A 247 7.41 -7.58 4.81
C VAL A 247 6.49 -7.96 3.64
N ASP A 248 5.87 -6.99 2.96
CA ASP A 248 4.94 -7.26 1.86
C ASP A 248 5.22 -6.35 0.67
N PHE A 249 5.56 -6.94 -0.47
CA PHE A 249 5.82 -6.20 -1.70
C PHE A 249 4.91 -6.66 -2.85
N GLY A 250 3.82 -7.40 -2.56
CA GLY A 250 2.92 -7.96 -3.57
C GLY A 250 2.29 -6.88 -4.47
N ALA A 251 1.89 -5.75 -3.89
CA ALA A 251 1.28 -4.63 -4.61
C ALA A 251 2.29 -3.57 -5.10
N THR A 252 3.56 -3.92 -5.29
CA THR A 252 4.58 -2.96 -5.75
C THR A 252 4.35 -2.54 -7.20
N ARG A 253 4.67 -1.30 -7.56
CA ARG A 253 4.53 -0.74 -8.92
C ARG A 253 5.77 0.04 -9.29
N THR A 254 6.17 -0.03 -10.56
CA THR A 254 7.19 0.85 -11.12
C THR A 254 6.54 1.95 -11.94
N TYR A 255 7.17 3.12 -11.95
CA TYR A 255 6.69 4.31 -12.65
C TYR A 255 7.74 4.77 -13.66
N THR A 256 7.27 5.23 -14.81
CA THR A 256 8.17 5.82 -15.81
C THR A 256 8.67 7.18 -15.32
N LYS A 257 9.87 7.54 -15.74
CA LYS A 257 10.45 8.85 -15.45
C LYS A 257 9.57 10.00 -15.95
N GLU A 258 9.03 9.88 -17.16
CA GLU A 258 8.11 10.86 -17.73
C GLU A 258 6.87 11.07 -16.85
N PHE A 259 6.26 9.98 -16.38
CA PHE A 259 5.11 10.06 -15.50
C PHE A 259 5.48 10.79 -14.20
N MET A 260 6.60 10.43 -13.57
CA MET A 260 7.04 11.04 -12.32
C MET A 260 7.45 12.51 -12.47
N ASP A 261 8.03 12.89 -13.61
CA ASP A 261 8.31 14.29 -13.93
C ASP A 261 7.03 15.12 -13.98
N ASN A 262 6.01 14.64 -14.70
CA ASN A 262 4.73 15.32 -14.80
C ASN A 262 4.02 15.39 -13.45
N TRP A 263 4.09 14.31 -12.66
CA TRP A 263 3.46 14.23 -11.35
C TRP A 263 4.13 15.13 -10.32
N LEU A 264 5.46 15.21 -10.30
CA LEU A 264 6.16 16.15 -9.41
C LEU A 264 5.83 17.61 -9.76
N ARG A 265 5.72 17.94 -11.06
CA ARG A 265 5.29 19.29 -11.49
C ARG A 265 3.87 19.61 -11.05
N LEU A 266 2.96 18.65 -11.11
CA LEU A 266 1.61 18.81 -10.56
C LEU A 266 1.65 19.11 -9.05
N LEU A 267 2.42 18.34 -8.27
CA LEU A 267 2.52 18.59 -6.83
C LEU A 267 3.18 19.94 -6.50
N GLN A 268 4.24 20.32 -7.21
CA GLN A 268 4.91 21.61 -7.01
C GLN A 268 3.96 22.77 -7.32
N THR A 269 3.21 22.70 -8.42
CA THR A 269 2.24 23.75 -8.79
C THR A 269 1.05 23.80 -7.83
N ALA A 270 0.58 22.66 -7.33
CA ALA A 270 -0.42 22.59 -6.26
C ALA A 270 0.09 23.20 -4.94
N ALA A 271 1.34 22.92 -4.56
CA ALA A 271 1.96 23.49 -3.37
C ALA A 271 2.15 25.02 -3.47
N SER A 272 2.46 25.53 -4.68
CA SER A 272 2.60 26.96 -4.95
C SER A 272 1.26 27.70 -5.16
N GLY A 273 0.14 26.99 -5.23
CA GLY A 273 -1.18 27.60 -5.48
C GLY A 273 -1.40 28.10 -6.91
N GLU A 274 -0.61 27.61 -7.88
CA GLU A 274 -0.69 28.01 -9.28
C GLU A 274 -1.84 27.28 -10.00
N ARG A 275 -3.08 27.77 -9.85
CA ARG A 275 -4.29 27.11 -10.38
C ARG A 275 -4.17 26.69 -11.85
N GLN A 276 -3.75 27.59 -12.72
CA GLN A 276 -3.70 27.31 -14.17
C GLN A 276 -2.68 26.21 -14.50
N ALA A 277 -1.49 26.28 -13.90
CA ALA A 277 -0.46 25.27 -14.08
C ALA A 277 -0.89 23.91 -13.50
N CYS A 278 -1.59 23.91 -12.36
CA CYS A 278 -2.17 22.70 -11.77
C CYS A 278 -3.16 22.02 -12.73
N ILE A 279 -4.03 22.79 -13.41
CA ILE A 279 -4.95 22.27 -14.43
C ILE A 279 -4.17 21.68 -15.62
N GLU A 280 -3.18 22.41 -16.14
CA GLU A 280 -2.38 21.96 -17.29
C GLU A 280 -1.67 20.62 -17.02
N TRP A 281 -1.01 20.47 -15.86
CA TRP A 281 -0.36 19.21 -15.49
C TRP A 281 -1.36 18.10 -15.20
N SER A 282 -2.53 18.44 -14.66
CA SER A 282 -3.61 17.47 -14.44
C SER A 282 -4.19 16.92 -15.75
N ILE A 283 -4.27 17.74 -16.79
CA ILE A 283 -4.65 17.30 -18.15
C ILE A 283 -3.57 16.38 -18.74
N LYS A 284 -2.29 16.77 -18.66
CA LYS A 284 -1.17 15.95 -19.16
C LYS A 284 -1.09 14.58 -18.48
N LEU A 285 -1.41 14.53 -17.19
CA LEU A 285 -1.45 13.28 -16.43
C LEU A 285 -2.73 12.48 -16.69
N GLY A 286 -3.78 13.08 -17.28
CA GLY A 286 -5.05 12.42 -17.57
C GLY A 286 -6.05 12.40 -16.41
N TYR A 287 -5.83 13.22 -15.36
CA TYR A 287 -6.85 13.47 -14.32
C TYR A 287 -8.04 14.25 -14.89
N LEU A 288 -7.77 15.10 -15.87
CA LEU A 288 -8.73 15.96 -16.56
C LEU A 288 -8.61 15.74 -18.07
N THR A 289 -9.72 15.91 -18.77
CA THR A 289 -9.80 15.85 -20.24
C THR A 289 -9.52 17.20 -20.90
N GLY A 290 -9.75 18.30 -20.17
CA GLY A 290 -9.73 19.67 -20.68
C GLY A 290 -11.12 20.22 -20.99
N ASP A 291 -12.15 19.38 -20.99
CA ASP A 291 -13.55 19.74 -21.25
C ASP A 291 -14.39 19.85 -19.96
N GLU A 292 -13.77 19.72 -18.78
CA GLU A 292 -14.43 19.82 -17.49
C GLU A 292 -15.05 21.22 -17.25
N ASN A 293 -16.18 21.24 -16.54
CA ASN A 293 -16.77 22.50 -16.08
C ASN A 293 -15.95 23.11 -14.91
N GLU A 294 -16.16 24.40 -14.66
CA GLU A 294 -15.45 25.12 -13.58
C GLU A 294 -15.64 24.48 -12.20
N VAL A 295 -16.81 23.89 -11.92
CA VAL A 295 -17.09 23.19 -10.66
C VAL A 295 -16.13 22.02 -10.43
N MET A 296 -15.89 21.20 -11.47
CA MET A 296 -14.95 20.09 -11.41
C MET A 296 -13.49 20.57 -11.33
N LEU A 297 -13.14 21.61 -12.10
CA LEU A 297 -11.80 22.18 -12.07
C LEU A 297 -11.46 22.71 -10.67
N ASP A 298 -12.37 23.46 -10.06
CA ASP A 298 -12.20 23.98 -8.71
C ASP A 298 -12.11 22.85 -7.68
N ALA A 299 -13.00 21.86 -7.74
CA ALA A 299 -12.96 20.72 -6.82
C ALA A 299 -11.64 19.94 -6.90
N HIS A 300 -11.14 19.71 -8.12
CA HIS A 300 -9.88 19.02 -8.37
C HIS A 300 -8.67 19.83 -7.88
N VAL A 301 -8.55 21.11 -8.28
CA VAL A 301 -7.43 21.97 -7.88
C VAL A 301 -7.41 22.18 -6.36
N ASN A 302 -8.58 22.39 -5.74
CA ASN A 302 -8.69 22.51 -4.29
C ASN A 302 -8.22 21.23 -3.59
N SER A 303 -8.64 20.05 -4.07
CA SER A 303 -8.20 18.77 -3.52
C SER A 303 -6.68 18.58 -3.61
N MET A 304 -6.08 18.91 -4.75
CA MET A 304 -4.63 18.81 -4.95
C MET A 304 -3.85 19.80 -4.07
N THR A 305 -4.33 21.04 -3.96
CA THR A 305 -3.72 22.07 -3.12
C THR A 305 -3.78 21.69 -1.64
N LEU A 306 -4.92 21.16 -1.18
CA LEU A 306 -5.11 20.67 0.17
C LEU A 306 -4.21 19.46 0.48
N LEU A 307 -4.06 18.53 -0.45
CA LEU A 307 -3.16 17.38 -0.29
C LEU A 307 -1.69 17.82 -0.18
N ALA A 308 -1.30 18.88 -0.89
CA ALA A 308 0.05 19.44 -0.85
C ALA A 308 0.30 20.32 0.39
N ALA A 309 -0.72 20.66 1.18
CA ALA A 309 -0.63 21.59 2.30
C ALA A 309 0.53 21.30 3.27
N PRO A 310 0.80 20.05 3.72
CA PRO A 310 1.91 19.79 4.63
C PRO A 310 3.29 20.17 4.06
N PHE A 311 3.44 20.24 2.75
CA PHE A 311 4.72 20.50 2.08
C PHE A 311 4.89 21.95 1.61
N LYS A 312 3.89 22.82 1.81
CA LYS A 312 3.99 24.21 1.35
C LYS A 312 5.01 24.99 2.16
N ALA A 313 5.70 25.93 1.51
CA ALA A 313 6.72 26.76 2.14
C ALA A 313 6.17 27.68 3.26
N ASP A 314 4.89 28.06 3.17
CA ASP A 314 4.21 28.92 4.15
C ASP A 314 3.53 28.13 5.29
N THR A 315 3.59 26.80 5.26
CA THR A 315 2.98 25.95 6.29
C THR A 315 3.87 25.89 7.53
N PRO A 316 3.38 26.26 8.72
CA PRO A 316 4.16 26.17 9.95
C PRO A 316 4.64 24.74 10.21
N GLN A 317 5.92 24.62 10.57
CA GLN A 317 6.56 23.35 10.93
C GLN A 317 6.98 23.38 12.40
N PRO A 318 6.99 22.22 13.10
CA PRO A 318 6.56 20.91 12.61
C PRO A 318 5.04 20.81 12.43
N PHE A 319 4.61 20.07 11.44
CA PHE A 319 3.20 19.85 11.11
C PHE A 319 2.60 18.73 11.98
N SER A 320 1.51 19.04 12.69
CA SER A 320 0.81 18.09 13.55
C SER A 320 -0.28 17.34 12.80
N PHE A 321 -0.21 16.02 12.86
CA PHE A 321 -1.24 15.09 12.39
C PHE A 321 -2.04 14.56 13.59
N GLY A 322 -3.35 14.35 13.40
CA GLY A 322 -4.21 13.78 14.45
C GLY A 322 -5.59 14.42 14.51
N GLN A 323 -6.44 13.91 15.40
CA GLN A 323 -7.76 14.50 15.64
C GLN A 323 -7.61 15.90 16.27
N GLY A 324 -8.41 16.86 15.81
CA GLY A 324 -8.38 18.24 16.31
C GLY A 324 -7.16 19.05 15.82
N THR A 325 -6.43 18.57 14.82
CA THR A 325 -5.31 19.29 14.18
C THR A 325 -5.76 19.87 12.83
N GLN A 326 -4.94 20.77 12.27
CA GLN A 326 -5.13 21.31 10.93
C GLN A 326 -5.30 20.21 9.86
N TRP A 327 -4.58 19.08 10.01
CA TRP A 327 -4.71 17.95 9.08
C TRP A 327 -6.11 17.35 9.07
N SER A 328 -6.78 17.27 10.22
CA SER A 328 -8.14 16.73 10.30
C SER A 328 -9.15 17.60 9.55
N GLU A 329 -8.95 18.91 9.56
CA GLU A 329 -9.76 19.87 8.79
C GLU A 329 -9.47 19.76 7.29
N ILE A 330 -8.19 19.67 6.91
CA ILE A 330 -7.77 19.46 5.51
C ILE A 330 -8.40 18.18 4.96
N THR A 331 -8.33 17.09 5.72
CA THR A 331 -8.93 15.80 5.33
C THR A 331 -10.44 15.93 5.15
N ALA A 332 -11.14 16.65 6.05
CA ALA A 332 -12.57 16.92 5.91
C ALA A 332 -12.91 17.75 4.67
N GLN A 333 -12.05 18.71 4.30
CA GLN A 333 -12.24 19.52 3.09
C GLN A 333 -11.99 18.71 1.81
N ILE A 334 -10.94 17.88 1.75
CA ILE A 334 -10.69 16.97 0.63
C ILE A 334 -11.89 16.03 0.46
N ARG A 335 -12.40 15.47 1.55
CA ARG A 335 -13.60 14.64 1.57
C ARG A 335 -14.82 15.32 0.96
N ALA A 336 -15.03 16.59 1.29
CA ALA A 336 -16.16 17.35 0.75
C ALA A 336 -16.09 17.53 -0.78
N GLN A 337 -14.89 17.44 -1.39
CA GLN A 337 -14.73 17.52 -2.84
C GLN A 337 -15.07 16.21 -3.56
N ILE A 338 -14.98 15.05 -2.89
CA ILE A 338 -15.16 13.73 -3.52
C ILE A 338 -16.52 13.58 -4.23
N PRO A 339 -17.68 13.89 -3.60
CA PRO A 339 -18.97 13.77 -4.27
C PRO A 339 -19.08 14.66 -5.52
N VAL A 340 -18.56 15.89 -5.42
CA VAL A 340 -18.53 16.86 -6.54
C VAL A 340 -17.71 16.31 -7.69
N MET A 341 -16.51 15.79 -7.40
CA MET A 341 -15.65 15.18 -8.40
C MET A 341 -16.28 13.93 -9.04
N LEU A 342 -16.97 13.09 -8.26
CA LEU A 342 -17.64 11.91 -8.78
C LEU A 342 -18.83 12.27 -9.69
N GLU A 343 -19.53 13.35 -9.41
CA GLU A 343 -20.66 13.84 -10.20
C GLU A 343 -20.22 14.49 -11.52
N HIS A 344 -19.16 15.30 -11.50
CA HIS A 344 -18.79 16.15 -12.64
C HIS A 344 -17.60 15.66 -13.46
N ARG A 345 -16.83 14.66 -13.00
CA ARG A 345 -15.70 14.14 -13.78
C ARG A 345 -16.15 13.49 -15.10
N LEU A 346 -15.42 13.79 -16.16
CA LEU A 346 -15.67 13.21 -17.49
C LEU A 346 -14.88 11.92 -17.73
N THR A 347 -13.76 11.75 -17.02
CA THR A 347 -12.88 10.59 -17.12
C THR A 347 -12.56 10.01 -15.74
N PRO A 348 -12.36 8.69 -15.62
CA PRO A 348 -11.67 8.14 -14.45
C PRO A 348 -10.21 8.60 -14.42
N PRO A 349 -9.63 8.72 -13.22
CA PRO A 349 -8.19 8.87 -13.04
C PRO A 349 -7.39 7.77 -13.77
N PRO A 350 -6.15 8.04 -14.18
CA PRO A 350 -5.23 7.04 -14.72
C PRO A 350 -4.95 5.93 -13.70
N LYS A 351 -4.66 4.72 -14.18
CA LYS A 351 -4.41 3.54 -13.32
C LYS A 351 -3.29 3.80 -12.30
N GLU A 352 -2.22 4.42 -12.76
CA GLU A 352 -1.01 4.77 -12.00
C GLU A 352 -1.34 5.70 -10.84
N THR A 353 -2.25 6.64 -11.04
CA THR A 353 -2.61 7.67 -10.06
C THR A 353 -3.39 7.15 -8.87
N TYR A 354 -4.19 6.09 -9.08
CA TYR A 354 -4.94 5.46 -7.99
C TYR A 354 -3.99 4.95 -6.91
N SER A 355 -2.93 4.26 -7.32
CA SER A 355 -1.94 3.70 -6.42
C SER A 355 -1.10 4.78 -5.69
N LEU A 356 -0.77 5.87 -6.40
CA LEU A 356 0.05 6.97 -5.89
C LEU A 356 -0.65 7.79 -4.81
N ASN A 357 -1.82 8.32 -5.15
CA ASN A 357 -2.61 9.14 -4.22
C ASN A 357 -2.97 8.32 -2.98
N ARG A 358 -3.24 7.02 -3.16
CA ARG A 358 -3.54 6.08 -2.09
C ARG A 358 -2.39 5.91 -1.11
N LYS A 359 -1.16 5.75 -1.60
CA LYS A 359 0.01 5.54 -0.73
C LYS A 359 0.35 6.81 0.06
N LEU A 360 0.39 7.98 -0.59
CA LEU A 360 0.68 9.24 0.10
C LEU A 360 -0.42 9.60 1.12
N SER A 361 -1.70 9.49 0.74
CA SER A 361 -2.81 9.73 1.67
C SER A 361 -2.82 8.71 2.80
N GLY A 362 -2.48 7.45 2.51
CA GLY A 362 -2.29 6.41 3.52
C GLY A 362 -1.21 6.78 4.53
N ALA A 363 -0.08 7.33 4.07
CA ALA A 363 1.04 7.69 4.94
C ALA A 363 0.64 8.82 5.90
N PHE A 364 -0.11 9.82 5.41
CA PHE A 364 -0.68 10.86 6.26
C PHE A 364 -1.76 10.35 7.22
N LEU A 365 -2.59 9.39 6.77
CA LEU A 365 -3.57 8.75 7.65
C LEU A 365 -2.87 7.99 8.78
N LEU A 366 -1.77 7.30 8.48
CA LEU A 366 -0.95 6.66 9.50
C LEU A 366 -0.35 7.68 10.46
N ALA A 367 0.26 8.76 9.96
CA ALA A 367 0.76 9.86 10.79
C ALA A 367 -0.33 10.43 11.70
N SER A 368 -1.55 10.59 11.19
CA SER A 368 -2.72 11.02 11.96
C SER A 368 -3.14 10.01 13.01
N ARG A 369 -3.03 8.72 12.75
CA ARG A 369 -3.32 7.66 13.72
C ARG A 369 -2.26 7.61 14.83
N LEU A 370 -1.00 7.85 14.48
CA LEU A 370 0.11 7.97 15.42
C LEU A 370 -0.01 9.27 16.26
N GLY A 371 -0.78 10.26 15.81
CA GLY A 371 -0.83 11.59 16.42
C GLY A 371 0.49 12.34 16.28
N ALA A 372 1.24 12.04 15.21
CA ALA A 372 2.62 12.47 15.02
C ALA A 372 2.71 13.98 14.74
N THR A 373 3.82 14.60 15.14
CA THR A 373 4.18 15.98 14.80
C THR A 373 5.57 15.98 14.21
N ILE A 374 5.68 16.29 12.92
CA ILE A 374 6.90 16.06 12.12
C ILE A 374 7.18 17.25 11.20
N ASP A 375 8.44 17.46 10.83
CA ASP A 375 8.82 18.49 9.86
C ASP A 375 8.67 17.95 8.43
N THR A 376 7.47 18.08 7.86
CA THR A 376 7.17 17.57 6.51
C THR A 376 7.91 18.32 5.43
N LYS A 377 8.23 19.60 5.64
CA LYS A 377 8.99 20.40 4.67
C LYS A 377 10.44 19.94 4.59
N ALA A 378 11.08 19.66 5.73
CA ALA A 378 12.44 19.11 5.75
C ALA A 378 12.52 17.75 5.05
N ILE A 379 11.50 16.89 5.23
CA ILE A 379 11.42 15.59 4.53
C ILE A 379 11.29 15.81 3.01
N TRP A 380 10.40 16.73 2.59
CA TRP A 380 10.21 17.07 1.19
C TRP A 380 11.51 17.55 0.56
N ASP A 381 12.18 18.54 1.15
CA ASP A 381 13.42 19.13 0.62
C ASP A 381 14.52 18.08 0.50
N LYS A 382 14.67 17.23 1.53
CA LYS A 382 15.67 16.15 1.55
C LYS A 382 15.58 15.20 0.35
N VAL A 383 14.37 14.90 -0.10
CA VAL A 383 14.11 13.92 -1.18
C VAL A 383 13.96 14.63 -2.53
N VAL A 384 13.12 15.66 -2.59
CA VAL A 384 12.71 16.30 -3.84
C VAL A 384 13.79 17.22 -4.41
N ASP A 385 14.61 17.87 -3.60
CA ASP A 385 15.67 18.77 -4.12
C ASP A 385 16.75 18.02 -4.91
N LYS A 386 16.86 16.70 -4.69
CA LYS A 386 17.78 15.82 -5.44
C LYS A 386 17.19 15.36 -6.78
N TYR A 387 15.91 15.63 -7.04
CA TYR A 387 15.22 15.15 -8.24
C TYR A 387 15.62 15.96 -9.48
N VAL A 388 16.10 15.27 -10.51
CA VAL A 388 16.52 15.89 -11.78
C VAL A 388 15.49 15.61 -12.86
N PHE A 389 14.83 16.64 -13.41
CA PHE A 389 13.89 16.49 -14.53
C PHE A 389 14.58 16.06 -15.84
N GLY A 390 13.89 15.26 -16.66
CA GLY A 390 14.27 14.98 -18.05
C GLY A 390 15.46 14.03 -18.25
N SER A 391 16.10 13.53 -17.18
CA SER A 391 17.16 12.51 -17.27
C SER A 391 16.63 11.12 -16.86
N PRO A 392 16.83 10.05 -17.66
CA PRO A 392 16.36 8.69 -17.37
C PRO A 392 16.85 8.12 -16.03
#